data_AF-A0A966SDG7-F1
#
_entry.id   AF-A0A966SDG7-F1
#
_cell.length_a   1.000
_cell.length_b   1.000
_cell.length_c   1.000
_cell.angle_alpha   90.00
_cell.angle_beta   90.00
_cell.angle_gamma   90.00
#
_symmetry.space_group_name_H-M   'P 1'
#
loop_
_entity.id
_entity.type
_entity.pdbx_description
1 polymer ?
#
loop_
_entity_poly.entity_id
_entity_poly.type
_entity_poly.pdbx_seq_one_letter_code
_entity_poly.pdbx_strand_id
1 'polypeptide(L)' 'MILTEIDHVAIAVSNLEAAIDYYQRAFGATVDHREVVER' A
#
# COMPACT_ATOMS: atom_id res chain seq x y z
N MET A 1 24.51 6.77 12.74
CA MET A 1 23.54 6.86 11.62
C MET A 1 22.16 7.03 12.23
N ILE A 2 21.39 8.03 11.80
CA ILE A 2 20.04 8.32 12.32
C ILE A 2 19.06 8.12 11.17
N LEU A 3 18.01 7.32 11.38
CA LEU A 3 16.89 7.18 10.45
C LEU A 3 15.92 8.36 10.65
N THR A 4 15.56 9.05 9.58
CA THR A 4 14.75 10.28 9.63
C THR A 4 13.34 10.11 9.09
N GLU A 5 13.10 9.06 8.30
CA GLU A 5 11.84 8.87 7.58
C GLU A 5 11.54 7.39 7.35
N ILE A 6 10.25 7.12 7.10
CA ILE A 6 9.75 5.84 6.65
C ILE A 6 9.40 6.01 5.18
N ASP A 7 10.06 5.26 4.32
CA ASP A 7 9.84 5.30 2.88
C ASP A 7 8.54 4.58 2.48
N HIS A 8 8.31 3.38 3.00
CA HIS A 8 7.10 2.59 2.73
C HIS A 8 6.79 1.61 3.84
N VAL A 9 5.54 1.14 3.88
CA VAL A 9 5.06 0.08 4.79
C VAL A 9 4.32 -0.97 3.98
N ALA A 10 4.78 -2.22 4.02
CA ALA A 10 4.06 -3.34 3.46
C ALA A 10 3.10 -3.93 4.51
N ILE A 11 1.82 -4.10 4.13
CA ILE A 11 0.80 -4.69 5.00
C ILE A 11 0.11 -5.86 4.30
N ALA A 12 -0.12 -6.94 5.04
CA ALA A 12 -0.95 -8.04 4.58
C ALA A 12 -2.42 -7.68 4.79
N VAL A 13 -3.23 -7.83 3.74
CA VAL A 13 -4.67 -7.58 3.78
C VAL A 13 -5.43 -8.81 3.29
N SER A 14 -6.62 -9.03 3.81
CA SER A 14 -7.47 -10.16 3.40
C SER A 14 -8.10 -9.96 2.01
N ASN A 15 -8.28 -8.71 1.58
CA ASN A 15 -8.80 -8.34 0.28
C ASN A 15 -8.11 -7.06 -0.23
N LEU A 16 -7.36 -7.20 -1.32
CA LEU A 16 -6.56 -6.10 -1.89
C LEU A 16 -7.43 -4.98 -2.46
N GLU A 17 -8.49 -5.30 -3.20
CA GLU A 17 -9.35 -4.29 -3.84
C GLU A 17 -10.10 -3.46 -2.79
N ALA A 18 -10.57 -4.10 -1.71
CA ALA A 18 -11.21 -3.40 -0.61
C ALA A 18 -10.24 -2.46 0.14
N ALA A 19 -8.97 -2.86 0.28
CA ALA A 19 -7.95 -2.01 0.88
C ALA A 19 -7.64 -0.80 -0.01
N ILE A 20 -7.49 -1.00 -1.32
CA ILE A 20 -7.26 0.09 -2.28
C ILE A 20 -8.38 1.13 -2.20
N ASP A 21 -9.64 0.70 -2.26
CA ASP A 21 -10.79 1.60 -2.15
C ASP A 21 -10.80 2.38 -0.82
N TYR A 22 -10.49 1.69 0.29
CA TYR A 22 -10.39 2.34 1.59
C TYR A 22 -9.32 3.44 1.60
N TYR A 23 -8.09 3.15 1.14
CA TYR A 23 -7.01 4.13 1.12
C TYR A 23 -7.29 5.30 0.17
N GLN A 24 -7.94 5.03 -0.97
CA GLN A 24 -8.39 6.09 -1.88
C GLN A 24 -9.41 7.02 -1.21
N ARG A 25 -10.43 6.47 -0.51
CA ARG A 25 -11.46 7.28 0.14
C ARG A 25 -10.97 8.00 1.40
N ALA A 26 -10.11 7.37 2.18
CA ALA A 26 -9.63 7.89 3.45
C ALA A 26 -8.52 8.94 3.28
N PHE A 27 -7.65 8.75 2.29
CA PHE A 27 -6.42 9.55 2.15
C PHE A 27 -6.25 10.17 0.76
N GLY A 28 -7.14 9.90 -0.21
CA GLY A 28 -6.96 10.32 -1.60
C GLY A 28 -5.82 9.60 -2.30
N ALA A 29 -5.37 8.45 -1.76
CA ALA A 29 -4.25 7.69 -2.30
C ALA A 29 -4.59 7.08 -3.67
N THR A 30 -3.60 6.98 -4.53
CA THR A 30 -3.71 6.35 -5.85
C THR A 30 -2.81 5.13 -5.94
N VAL A 31 -3.22 4.13 -6.71
CA VAL A 31 -2.37 2.98 -7.02
C VAL A 31 -1.25 3.44 -7.94
N ASP A 32 -0.02 3.42 -7.43
CA ASP A 32 1.18 3.74 -8.22
C ASP A 32 1.66 2.53 -9.02
N HIS A 33 1.70 1.35 -8.39
CA HIS A 33 2.13 0.11 -9.03
C HIS A 33 1.30 -1.10 -8.58
N ARG A 34 1.17 -2.10 -9.45
CA ARG A 34 0.52 -3.39 -9.15
C ARG A 34 1.40 -4.53 -9.65
N GLU A 35 1.86 -5.34 -8.70
CA GLU A 35 2.67 -6.53 -8.96
C GLU A 35 1.88 -7.78 -8.58
N VAL A 36 2.01 -8.85 -9.38
CA VAL A 36 1.51 -10.18 -9.06
C VAL A 36 2.72 -11.10 -8.95
N VAL A 37 2.97 -11.63 -7.75
CA VAL A 37 4.08 -12.56 -7.51
C VAL A 37 3.59 -13.98 -7.79
N GLU A 38 4.05 -14.53 -8.91
CA GLU A 38 3.89 -15.95 -9.22
C GLU A 38 5.10 -16.75 -8.71
N ARG A 39 4.94 -18.06 -8.51
CA ARG A 39 5.96 -18.93 -7.91
C ARG A 39 6.98 -19.43 -8.93
#